data_AF-A0A2S9GN32-F1
#
_entry.id   AF-A0A2S9GN32-F1
#
_cell.length_a   1.000
_cell.length_b   1.000
_cell.length_c   1.000
_cell.angle_alpha   90.00
_cell.angle_beta   90.00
_cell.angle_gamma   90.00
#
_symmetry.space_group_name_H-M   'P 1'
#
loop_
_entity.id
_entity.type
_entity.pdbx_description
1 polymer ?
#
loop_
_entity_poly.entity_id
_entity_poly.type
_entity_poly.pdbx_seq_one_letter_code
_entity_poly.pdbx_strand_id
1 'polypeptide(L)' 'FGNVRRYGMVSPTVFWPIPRVYSGLVRIDRHETSEWPTDPEFREKVFELIDVAFAQRRKTSRNAFAEWAGSGNESASRL' A
#
# COMPACT_ATOMS: atom_id res chain seq x y z
N PHE A 1 -9.20 -1.85 5.49
CA PHE A 1 -9.37 -0.39 5.73
C PHE A 1 -10.70 0.10 5.18
N GLY A 2 -11.00 -0.08 3.90
CA GLY A 2 -12.26 0.34 3.31
C GLY A 2 -12.13 0.68 1.83
N ASN A 3 -13.26 0.94 1.17
CA ASN A 3 -13.26 1.46 -0.20
C ASN A 3 -12.71 2.89 -0.21
N VAL A 4 -11.68 3.15 -1.01
CA VAL A 4 -11.02 4.46 -1.09
C VAL A 4 -11.45 5.19 -2.35
N ARG A 5 -11.84 6.46 -2.20
CA ARG A 5 -12.22 7.33 -3.32
C ARG A 5 -11.57 8.70 -3.20
N ARG A 6 -11.02 9.20 -4.31
CA ARG A 6 -10.54 10.59 -4.41
C ARG A 6 -11.72 11.50 -4.75
N TYR A 7 -11.92 12.53 -3.93
CA TYR A 7 -13.01 13.50 -4.09
C TYR A 7 -12.58 14.84 -4.68
N GLY A 8 -11.26 15.10 -4.74
CA GLY A 8 -10.76 16.30 -5.41
C GLY A 8 -9.40 16.73 -4.91
N MET A 9 -8.99 17.92 -5.35
CA MET A 9 -7.81 18.62 -4.86
C MET A 9 -8.24 19.91 -4.19
N VAL A 10 -7.51 20.31 -3.15
CA VAL A 10 -7.70 21.57 -2.44
C VAL A 10 -6.47 22.45 -2.71
N SER A 11 -6.72 23.68 -3.18
CA SER A 11 -5.66 24.65 -3.47
C SER A 11 -4.88 24.99 -2.19
N PRO A 12 -3.55 25.17 -2.25
CA PRO A 12 -2.78 25.64 -1.10
C PRO A 12 -3.23 27.02 -0.58
N THR A 13 -3.81 27.86 -1.44
CA THR A 13 -4.18 29.25 -1.14
C THR A 13 -5.31 29.39 -0.12
N VAL A 14 -6.01 28.30 0.22
CA VAL A 14 -7.06 28.33 1.27
C VAL A 14 -6.51 28.05 2.67
N PHE A 15 -5.20 27.80 2.81
CA PHE A 15 -4.54 27.50 4.07
C PHE A 15 -3.56 28.62 4.49
N TRP A 16 -3.33 28.73 5.80
CA TRP A 16 -2.27 29.55 6.38
C TRP A 16 -1.48 28.75 7.43
N PRO A 17 -0.13 28.70 7.35
CA PRO A 17 0.72 29.20 6.26
C PRO A 17 0.49 28.41 4.96
N ILE A 18 0.76 29.02 3.81
CA ILE A 18 0.50 28.44 2.49
C ILE A 18 1.45 27.24 2.24
N PRO A 19 0.94 26.01 2.04
CA PRO A 19 1.75 24.85 1.68
C PRO A 19 2.38 24.96 0.28
N ARG A 20 3.45 24.21 0.01
CA ARG A 20 4.11 24.18 -1.32
C ARG A 20 3.43 23.26 -2.34
N VAL A 21 2.42 22.50 -1.93
CA VAL A 21 1.76 21.45 -2.74
C VAL A 21 0.26 21.45 -2.50
N TYR A 22 -0.50 21.00 -3.51
CA TYR A 22 -1.95 20.77 -3.39
C TYR A 22 -2.25 19.69 -2.35
N SER A 23 -3.33 19.86 -1.61
CA SER A 23 -3.88 18.80 -0.76
C SER A 23 -4.84 17.92 -1.56
N GLY A 24 -4.92 16.63 -1.24
CA GLY A 24 -5.91 15.71 -1.82
C GLY A 24 -7.04 15.47 -0.83
N LEU A 25 -8.30 15.56 -1.29
CA LEU A 25 -9.46 15.13 -0.51
C LEU A 25 -9.76 13.66 -0.83
N VAL A 26 -9.74 12.82 0.20
CA VAL A 26 -9.95 11.37 0.09
C VAL A 26 -11.01 10.92 1.09
N ARG A 27 -11.91 10.05 0.65
CA ARG A 27 -12.88 9.35 1.50
C ARG A 27 -12.47 7.89 1.60
N ILE A 28 -12.60 7.34 2.81
CA ILE A 28 -12.41 5.92 3.08
C ILE A 28 -13.71 5.41 3.72
N ASP A 29 -14.46 4.60 2.97
CA ASP A 29 -15.65 3.91 3.49
C ASP A 29 -15.19 2.60 4.14
N ARG A 30 -15.09 2.59 5.46
CA ARG A 30 -14.57 1.44 6.21
C ARG A 30 -15.43 0.19 5.98
N HIS A 31 -14.78 -0.95 5.80
CA HIS A 31 -15.50 -2.24 5.85
C HIS A 31 -16.06 -2.43 7.26
N GLU A 32 -17.34 -2.77 7.34
CA GLU A 32 -18.02 -3.05 8.61
C GLU A 32 -17.46 -4.32 9.26
N THR A 33 -17.26 -5.36 8.46
CA THR A 33 -16.51 -6.57 8.82
C THR A 33 -15.37 -6.74 7.82
N SER A 34 -14.17 -7.06 8.32
CA SER A 34 -13.02 -7.30 7.46
C SER A 34 -13.13 -8.69 6.81
N GLU A 35 -12.88 -8.78 5.51
CA GLU A 35 -12.85 -10.06 4.78
C GLU A 35 -11.57 -10.86 5.04
N TRP A 36 -10.58 -10.24 5.69
CA TRP A 36 -9.29 -10.82 6.04
C TRP A 36 -8.95 -10.60 7.52
N PRO A 37 -8.05 -11.41 8.11
CA PRO A 37 -7.57 -11.20 9.47
C PRO A 37 -6.99 -9.80 9.66
N THR A 38 -7.21 -9.21 10.83
CA THR A 38 -6.74 -7.83 11.12
C THR A 38 -5.92 -7.75 12.40
N ASP A 39 -5.53 -8.88 12.97
CA ASP A 39 -4.65 -8.92 14.12
C ASP A 39 -3.26 -8.34 13.80
N PRO A 40 -2.51 -7.87 14.81
CA PRO A 40 -1.21 -7.24 14.58
C PRO A 40 -0.21 -8.12 13.83
N GLU A 41 -0.17 -9.43 14.10
CA GLU A 41 0.79 -10.35 13.47
C GLU A 41 0.50 -10.50 11.97
N PHE A 42 -0.77 -10.65 11.59
CA PHE A 42 -1.15 -10.69 10.18
C PHE A 42 -0.78 -9.38 9.47
N ARG A 43 -1.03 -8.24 10.12
CA ARG A 43 -0.71 -6.92 9.54
C ARG A 43 0.79 -6.78 9.30
N GLU A 44 1.63 -7.13 10.27
CA GLU A 44 3.10 -7.06 10.13
C GLU A 44 3.59 -7.88 8.93
N LYS A 45 3.13 -9.14 8.82
CA LYS A 45 3.50 -10.01 7.68
C LYS A 45 3.08 -9.43 6.33
N VAL A 46 1.86 -8.87 6.23
CA VAL A 46 1.38 -8.27 4.98
C VAL A 46 2.20 -7.03 4.60
N PHE A 47 2.53 -6.17 5.56
CA PHE A 47 3.33 -4.97 5.28
C PHE A 47 4.78 -5.31 4.92
N GLU A 48 5.37 -6.33 5.53
CA GLU A 48 6.69 -6.85 5.12
C GLU A 48 6.67 -7.28 3.63
N LEU A 49 5.64 -8.00 3.19
CA LEU A 49 5.49 -8.39 1.79
C LEU A 49 5.32 -7.21 0.84
N ILE A 50 4.56 -6.19 1.26
CA ILE A 50 4.39 -4.94 0.49
C ILE A 50 5.74 -4.23 0.34
N ASP A 51 6.52 -4.13 1.40
CA ASP A 51 7.84 -3.50 1.37
C ASP A 51 8.77 -4.25 0.41
N VAL A 52 8.81 -5.58 0.48
CA VAL A 52 9.59 -6.42 -0.46
C VAL A 52 9.15 -6.19 -1.90
N ALA A 53 7.85 -6.19 -2.19
CA ALA A 53 7.31 -6.03 -3.54
C ALA A 53 7.68 -4.69 -4.17
N PHE A 54 7.64 -3.61 -3.39
CA PHE A 54 7.75 -2.24 -3.89
C PHE A 54 9.11 -1.57 -3.61
N ALA A 55 10.04 -2.25 -2.92
CA ALA A 55 11.39 -1.73 -2.63
C ALA A 55 12.17 -1.33 -3.90
N GLN A 56 11.92 -1.96 -5.04
CA GLN A 56 12.58 -1.64 -6.31
C GLN A 56 11.59 -1.51 -7.45
N ARG A 57 11.29 -0.26 -7.84
CA ARG A 57 10.28 0.12 -8.85
C ARG A 57 10.35 -0.64 -10.19
N ARG A 58 11.52 -1.16 -10.57
CA ARG A 58 11.76 -1.79 -11.88
C ARG A 58 11.96 -3.30 -11.81
N LYS A 59 11.92 -3.92 -10.63
CA LYS A 59 11.96 -5.37 -10.52
C LYS A 59 10.58 -5.96 -10.80
N THR A 60 10.55 -7.12 -11.46
CA THR A 60 9.33 -7.93 -11.57
C THR A 60 8.98 -8.51 -10.20
N SER A 61 7.70 -8.78 -9.91
CA SER A 61 7.28 -9.36 -8.63
C SER A 61 8.03 -10.66 -8.30
N ARG A 62 8.24 -11.53 -9.31
CA ARG A 62 9.05 -12.75 -9.16
C ARG A 62 10.46 -12.45 -8.63
N ASN A 63 11.11 -11.42 -9.16
CA ASN A 63 12.46 -11.03 -8.74
C ASN A 63 12.46 -10.24 -7.42
N ALA A 64 11.38 -9.54 -7.09
CA ALA A 64 11.23 -8.84 -5.81
C ALA A 64 11.14 -9.84 -4.65
N PHE A 65 10.36 -10.91 -4.81
CA PHE A 65 10.15 -11.93 -3.78
C PHE A 65 11.16 -13.08 -3.78
N ALA A 66 12.17 -13.09 -4.67
CA ALA A 66 13.08 -14.23 -4.82
C ALA A 66 13.85 -14.59 -3.53
N GLU A 67 14.29 -13.59 -2.77
CA GLU A 67 14.98 -13.80 -1.50
C GLU A 67 14.01 -14.25 -0.40
N TRP A 68 12.88 -13.56 -0.26
CA TRP A 68 11.81 -13.91 0.69
C TRP A 68 11.28 -15.35 0.47
N ALA A 69 11.14 -15.77 -0.78
CA ALA A 69 10.68 -17.11 -1.14
C ALA A 69 11.80 -18.17 -1.12
N GLY A 70 13.06 -17.78 -0.95
CA GLY A 70 14.23 -18.67 -0.97
C GLY A 70 14.78 -19.01 -2.35
N SER A 71 14.01 -18.77 -3.43
CA SER A 71 14.53 -18.76 -4.80
C SER A 71 13.58 -18.04 -5.76
N GLY A 72 14.07 -17.74 -6.97
CA GLY A 72 13.21 -17.24 -8.04
C GLY A 72 12.15 -18.24 -8.52
N ASN A 73 12.38 -19.56 -8.38
CA ASN A 73 11.38 -20.58 -8.74
C ASN A 73 10.28 -20.66 -7.68
N GLU A 74 10.66 -20.67 -6.40
CA GLU A 74 9.71 -20.65 -5.28
C GLU A 74 8.85 -19.38 -5.30
N SER A 75 9.47 -18.23 -5.60
CA SER A 75 8.76 -16.98 -5.79
C SER A 75 7.69 -17.07 -6.89
N ALA A 76 8.01 -17.70 -8.03
CA ALA A 76 7.03 -17.90 -9.11
C ALA A 76 5.93 -18.91 -8.75
N SER A 77 6.20 -19.88 -7.88
CA SER A 77 5.18 -20.85 -7.43
C SER A 77 4.21 -20.27 -6.40
N ARG A 78 4.60 -19.20 -5.70
CA ARG A 78 3.79 -18.56 -4.63
C ARG A 78 2.98 -17.35 -5.13
N LEU A 79 3.22 -16.91 -6.37
CA LEU A 79 2.51 -15.83 -7.06
C LEU A 79 1.47 -16.42 -8.01
#